data_AF-A0A097AUQ0-F1
#
_entry.id   AF-A0A097AUQ0-F1
#
_cell.length_a   1.000
_cell.length_b   1.000
_cell.length_c   1.000
_cell.angle_alpha   90.00
_cell.angle_beta   90.00
_cell.angle_gamma   90.00
#
_symmetry.space_group_name_H-M   'P 1'
#
loop_
_entity.id
_entity.type
_entity.pdbx_description
1 polymer ?
#
loop_
_entity_poly.entity_id
_entity_poly.type
_entity_poly.pdbx_seq_one_letter_code
_entity_poly.pdbx_strand_id
1 'polypeptide(L)' 'MEEKIKHEHEHTHPEIHHSHSHKHDDGTIHEHKHTHASVTHTHEHVHEPEKVEKHEHEHPEHKHEQ' A
#
# COMPACT_ATOMS: atom_id res chain seq x y z
N MET A 1 -4.86 -29.52 -16.52
CA MET A 1 -3.76 -28.56 -16.31
C MET A 1 -4.42 -27.32 -15.72
N GLU A 2 -4.11 -26.96 -14.47
CA GLU A 2 -4.68 -25.77 -13.84
C GLU A 2 -3.96 -24.54 -14.43
N GLU A 3 -4.68 -23.72 -15.20
CA GLU A 3 -4.15 -22.47 -15.75
C GLU A 3 -4.04 -21.43 -14.64
N LYS A 4 -2.80 -21.11 -14.25
CA LYS A 4 -2.50 -19.99 -13.36
C LYS A 4 -2.68 -18.68 -14.13
N ILE A 5 -3.59 -17.83 -13.68
CA ILE A 5 -3.83 -16.53 -14.30
C ILE A 5 -2.83 -15.54 -13.72
N LYS A 6 -2.00 -14.92 -14.57
CA LYS A 6 -1.05 -13.89 -14.17
C LYS A 6 -1.60 -12.51 -14.50
N HIS A 7 -1.48 -11.58 -13.57
CA HIS A 7 -1.74 -10.17 -13.82
C HIS A 7 -0.48 -9.36 -13.56
N GLU A 8 -0.15 -8.49 -14.50
CA GLU A 8 0.87 -7.46 -14.33
C GLU A 8 0.17 -6.12 -14.07
N HIS A 9 0.58 -5.44 -13.01
CA HIS A 9 0.11 -4.11 -12.69
C HIS A 9 1.26 -3.13 -12.66
N GLU A 10 1.11 -2.05 -13.42
CA GLU A 10 1.96 -0.88 -13.30
C GLU A 10 1.42 0.04 -12.20
N HIS A 11 2.29 0.40 -11.26
CA HIS A 11 1.98 1.36 -10.21
C HIS A 11 2.96 2.52 -10.26
N THR A 12 2.42 3.74 -10.32
CA THR A 12 3.21 4.98 -10.31
C THR A 12 2.99 5.71 -9.00
N HIS A 13 4.07 5.88 -8.24
CA HIS A 13 4.10 6.76 -7.08
C HIS A 13 4.37 8.20 -7.54
N PRO A 14 3.57 9.18 -7.08
CA PRO A 14 3.77 10.59 -7.44
C PRO A 14 5.07 11.13 -6.85
N GLU A 15 5.54 12.26 -7.40
CA GLU A 15 6.62 13.03 -6.79
C GLU A 15 6.15 13.61 -5.45
N ILE A 16 6.96 13.46 -4.40
CA ILE A 16 6.64 13.92 -3.05
C ILE A 16 7.71 14.87 -2.55
N HIS A 17 7.29 16.05 -2.11
CA HIS A 17 8.15 17.04 -1.46
C HIS A 17 7.76 17.14 0.01
N HIS A 18 8.74 17.03 0.90
CA HIS A 18 8.52 17.26 2.32
C HIS A 18 9.74 17.93 2.94
N SER A 19 9.55 18.56 4.09
CA SER A 19 10.64 19.11 4.90
C SER A 19 10.60 18.56 6.31
N HIS A 20 11.75 18.47 6.94
CA HIS A 20 11.86 18.23 8.38
C HIS A 20 12.80 19.25 9.00
N SER A 21 12.47 19.67 10.22
CA SER A 21 13.27 20.64 10.96
C SER A 21 14.08 19.91 12.03
N HIS A 22 15.40 20.11 12.04
CA HIS A 22 16.29 19.63 13.08
C HIS A 22 16.77 20.80 13.94
N LYS A 23 16.72 20.65 15.26
CA LYS A 23 17.25 21.64 16.21
C LYS A 23 18.66 21.24 16.62
N HIS A 24 19.61 22.15 16.46
CA HIS A 24 20.99 21.98 16.90
C HIS A 24 21.17 22.36 18.38
N ASP A 25 22.26 21.90 18.99
CA ASP A 25 22.57 22.15 20.41
C ASP A 25 22.79 23.64 20.73
N ASP A 26 23.22 24.44 19.76
CA ASP A 26 23.32 25.91 19.87
C ASP A 26 21.94 26.61 19.78
N GLY A 27 20.86 25.83 19.62
CA GLY A 27 19.49 26.32 19.59
C GLY A 27 19.00 26.73 18.21
N THR A 28 19.84 26.73 17.18
CA THR A 28 19.43 26.97 15.79
C THR A 28 18.55 25.84 15.27
N ILE A 29 17.55 26.20 14.45
CA ILE A 29 16.68 25.24 13.77
C ILE A 29 17.02 25.27 12.29
N HIS A 30 17.40 24.12 11.75
CA HIS A 30 17.69 23.94 10.34
C HIS A 30 16.56 23.15 9.68
N GLU A 31 16.04 23.65 8.56
CA GLU A 31 15.05 22.95 7.75
C GLU A 31 15.73 22.18 6.62
N HIS A 32 15.58 20.85 6.62
CA HIS A 32 15.99 19.99 5.52
C HIS A 32 14.81 19.73 4.60
N LYS A 33 14.99 20.06 3.32
CA LYS A 33 14.01 19.78 2.27
C LYS A 33 14.40 18.51 1.54
N HIS A 34 13.44 17.60 1.38
CA HIS A 34 13.59 16.36 0.63
C HIS A 34 12.58 16.30 -0.50
N THR A 35 13.07 15.85 -1.65
CA THR A 35 12.25 15.55 -2.83
C THR A 35 12.44 14.08 -3.16
N HIS A 36 11.34 13.34 -3.18
CA HIS A 36 11.25 12.01 -3.75
C HIS A 36 10.73 12.15 -5.17
N ALA A 37 11.54 11.79 -6.16
CA ALA A 37 11.11 11.77 -7.56
C ALA A 37 9.93 10.81 -7.75
N SER A 38 9.14 11.04 -8.80
CA SER A 38 8.15 10.08 -9.28
C SER A 38 8.83 8.73 -9.60
N VAL A 39 8.24 7.63 -9.14
CA VAL A 39 8.76 6.28 -9.38
C VAL A 39 7.64 5.39 -9.89
N THR A 40 7.86 4.76 -11.04
CA THR A 40 6.99 3.75 -11.61
C THR A 40 7.63 2.37 -11.46
N HIS A 41 6.85 1.39 -11.02
CA HIS A 41 7.28 -0.01 -10.96
C HIS A 41 6.14 -0.93 -11.39
N THR A 42 6.49 -2.11 -11.87
CA THR A 42 5.53 -3.16 -12.21
C THR A 42 5.57 -4.25 -11.13
N HIS A 43 4.39 -4.78 -10.78
CA HIS A 43 4.26 -5.95 -9.93
C HIS A 43 3.44 -7.01 -10.65
N GLU A 44 4.00 -8.22 -10.77
CA GLU A 44 3.29 -9.41 -11.23
C GLU A 44 2.71 -10.15 -10.02
N HIS A 45 1.41 -10.43 -10.04
CA HIS A 45 0.82 -11.41 -9.12
C HIS A 45 0.20 -12.56 -9.92
N VAL A 46 0.30 -13.76 -9.34
CA VAL A 46 -0.22 -14.99 -9.94
C VAL A 46 -1.40 -15.44 -9.10
N HIS A 47 -2.58 -15.51 -9.70
CA HIS A 47 -3.70 -16.22 -9.11
C HIS A 47 -3.54 -17.71 -9.41
N GLU A 48 -3.44 -18.50 -8.35
CA GLU A 48 -3.83 -19.90 -8.47
C GLU A 48 -5.34 -19.92 -8.72
N PRO A 49 -5.85 -20.72 -9.66
CA PRO A 49 -7.28 -20.95 -9.76
C PRO A 49 -7.68 -21.67 -8.47
N GLU A 50 -8.08 -20.91 -7.46
CA GLU A 50 -8.46 -21.50 -6.18
C GLU A 50 -9.62 -22.46 -6.44
N LYS A 51 -9.46 -23.68 -5.93
CA LYS A 51 -10.61 -24.47 -5.46
C LYS A 51 -11.55 -23.48 -4.78
N VAL A 52 -12.73 -23.30 -5.36
CA VAL A 52 -13.80 -22.48 -4.79
C VAL A 52 -14.25 -23.16 -3.50
N GLU A 53 -13.48 -23.05 -2.43
CA GLU A 53 -13.98 -23.27 -1.09
C GLU A 53 -14.69 -21.96 -0.74
N LYS A 54 -16.02 -22.01 -0.82
CA LYS A 54 -16.88 -20.91 -0.40
C LYS A 54 -16.50 -20.56 1.04
N HIS A 55 -15.82 -19.44 1.24
CA HIS A 55 -15.70 -18.89 2.58
C HIS A 55 -17.09 -18.38 2.95
N GLU A 56 -17.89 -19.21 3.63
CA GLU A 56 -19.07 -18.72 4.32
C GLU A 56 -18.57 -17.83 5.45
N HIS A 57 -18.51 -16.52 5.20
CA HIS A 57 -18.29 -15.58 6.26
C HIS A 57 -19.59 -15.55 7.08
N GLU A 58 -19.61 -16.24 8.22
CA GLU A 58 -20.66 -16.03 9.21
C GLU A 58 -20.58 -14.56 9.62
N HIS A 59 -21.49 -13.73 9.10
CA HIS A 59 -21.75 -12.43 9.66
C HIS A 59 -22.33 -12.67 11.06
N PRO A 60 -21.64 -12.30 12.15
CA PRO A 60 -22.28 -12.34 13.45
C PRO A 60 -23.52 -11.43 13.38
N GLU A 61 -24.69 -12.00 13.66
CA GLU A 61 -25.93 -11.23 13.81
C GLU A 61 -25.71 -10.17 14.89
N HIS A 62 -25.54 -8.92 14.46
CA HIS A 62 -25.61 -7.79 15.37
C HIS A 62 -27.07 -7.64 15.82
N LYS A 63 -27.41 -8.22 16.98
CA LYS A 63 -28.65 -7.92 17.68
C LYS A 63 -28.58 -6.48 18.17
N HIS A 64 -29.30 -5.59 17.50
CA HIS A 64 -29.63 -4.28 18.06
C HIS A 64 -30.90 -4.46 18.91
N GLU A 65 -30.73 -4.59 20.22
CA GLU A 65 -31.84 -4.39 21.16
C GLU A 65 -32.07 -2.87 21.26
N GLN A 66 -33.16 -2.41 20.64
CA GLN A 66 -33.86 -1.18 21.04
C GLN A 66 -35.07 -1.55 21.89
#